data_AF-A0A9D8WP92-F1
#
_entry.id   AF-A0A9D8WP92-F1
#
_cell.length_a   1.000
_cell.length_b   1.000
_cell.length_c   1.000
_cell.angle_alpha   90.00
_cell.angle_beta   90.00
_cell.angle_gamma   90.00
#
_symmetry.space_group_name_H-M   'P 1'
#
loop_
_entity.id
_entity.type
_entity.pdbx_description
1 polymer ?
#
loop_
_entity_poly.entity_id
_entity_poly.type
_entity_poly.pdbx_seq_one_letter_code
_entity_poly.pdbx_strand_id
1 'polypeptide(L)'
;MFTGLVTDVGTIRKAEDRNGLRRFEVGCSYPVESIEMGASIMHAGVCLTVVDFGADGDGSWFAVEAVPETLSLTILGGWEAGSAVNLEQSLKLGQELGGHFVFGHVDGVGEVISVEPEGQSYRITIRPPADIARYFAKKGSAAINGVSLTVADALPNGDFQVAIIPHTWDVTTLRELQPGSRVNLEIDMLARYVARMIGVDAPTPHDAEGAKDG
;
A
#
# COMPACT_ATOMS: atom_id res chain seq x y z
N MET A 1 12.02 -1.63 0.48
CA MET A 1 11.42 -2.80 -0.19
C MET A 1 10.84 -3.69 0.89
N PHE A 2 9.72 -4.32 0.57
CA PHE A 2 8.85 -5.08 1.46
C PHE A 2 8.33 -6.31 0.71
N THR A 3 7.58 -7.14 1.42
CA THR A 3 7.01 -8.39 0.90
C THR A 3 5.49 -8.34 0.80
N GLY A 4 4.87 -7.36 1.45
CA GLY A 4 3.43 -7.26 1.65
C GLY A 4 2.90 -8.22 2.72
N LEU A 5 3.77 -8.75 3.58
CA LEU A 5 3.37 -9.51 4.76
C LEU A 5 3.34 -8.58 5.96
N VAL A 6 2.14 -8.13 6.31
CA VAL A 6 1.93 -7.28 7.48
C VAL A 6 2.36 -8.01 8.75
N THR A 7 3.21 -7.36 9.54
CA THR A 7 3.78 -7.91 10.77
C THR A 7 3.25 -7.26 12.04
N ASP A 8 2.56 -6.12 11.93
CA ASP A 8 1.87 -5.47 13.05
C ASP A 8 0.72 -4.58 12.55
N VAL A 9 -0.24 -4.30 13.43
CA VAL A 9 -1.26 -3.28 13.22
C VAL A 9 -1.02 -2.16 14.23
N GLY A 10 -0.36 -1.10 13.77
CA GLY A 10 -0.09 0.08 14.58
C GLY A 10 -1.32 0.96 14.78
N THR A 11 -1.19 1.91 15.69
CA THR A 11 -2.21 2.94 15.95
C THR A 11 -1.60 4.33 15.79
N ILE A 12 -2.23 5.18 14.99
CA ILE A 12 -1.87 6.59 14.91
C ILE A 12 -2.13 7.24 16.28
N ARG A 13 -1.07 7.63 16.99
CA ARG A 13 -1.16 8.34 18.28
C ARG A 13 -1.44 9.82 18.09
N LYS A 14 -0.88 10.39 17.02
CA LYS A 14 -0.99 11.81 16.69
C LYS A 14 -0.85 12.02 15.19
N ALA A 15 -1.62 12.95 14.64
CA ALA A 15 -1.50 13.43 13.26
C ALA A 15 -1.54 14.96 13.28
N GLU A 16 -0.52 15.63 12.75
CA GLU A 16 -0.46 17.10 12.73
C GLU A 16 0.26 17.64 11.50
N ASP A 17 -0.11 18.84 11.07
CA ASP A 17 0.63 19.55 10.03
C ASP A 17 1.82 20.28 10.65
N ARG A 18 3.01 20.06 10.12
CA ARG A 18 4.27 20.64 10.61
C ARG A 18 5.17 20.97 9.42
N ASN A 19 5.57 22.24 9.30
CA ASN A 19 6.49 22.72 8.26
C ASN A 19 6.06 22.36 6.81
N GLY A 20 4.76 22.34 6.53
CA GLY A 20 4.23 21.97 5.21
C GLY A 20 4.19 20.46 4.92
N LEU A 21 4.49 19.63 5.93
CA LEU A 21 4.38 18.17 5.90
C LEU A 21 3.27 17.73 6.86
N ARG A 22 2.73 16.54 6.66
CA ARG A 22 1.88 15.87 7.65
C ARG A 22 2.75 14.90 8.45
N ARG A 23 2.86 15.12 9.76
CA ARG A 23 3.59 14.26 10.68
C ARG A 23 2.62 13.31 11.36
N PHE A 24 2.98 12.03 11.39
CA PHE A 24 2.26 10.99 12.11
C PHE A 24 3.17 10.40 13.19
N GLU A 25 2.67 10.29 14.42
CA GLU A 25 3.24 9.43 15.45
C GLU A 25 2.45 8.12 15.48
N VAL A 26 3.13 7.00 15.40
CA VAL A 26 2.55 5.66 15.29
C VAL A 26 3.03 4.85 16.49
N GLY A 27 2.09 4.35 17.29
CA GLY A 27 2.36 3.33 18.32
C GLY A 27 2.26 1.95 17.71
N CYS A 28 3.16 1.04 18.09
CA CYS A 28 3.27 -0.29 17.51
C CYS A 28 3.85 -1.30 18.51
N SER A 29 3.73 -2.58 18.19
CA SER A 29 4.24 -3.70 18.98
C SER A 29 5.71 -4.02 18.67
N TYR A 30 6.35 -3.29 17.75
CA TYR A 30 7.76 -3.52 17.44
C TYR A 30 8.64 -3.17 18.64
N PRO A 31 9.68 -3.99 18.91
CA PRO A 31 10.66 -3.64 19.91
C PRO A 31 11.46 -2.41 19.43
N VAL A 32 11.71 -1.45 20.32
CA VAL A 32 12.36 -0.18 19.98
C VAL A 32 13.75 -0.38 19.35
N GLU A 33 14.48 -1.41 19.77
CA GLU A 33 15.79 -1.79 19.23
C GLU A 33 15.75 -2.31 17.78
N SER A 34 14.56 -2.60 17.24
CA SER A 34 14.39 -2.95 15.83
C SER A 34 14.17 -1.73 14.93
N ILE A 35 14.02 -0.54 15.51
CA ILE A 35 13.77 0.71 14.79
C ILE A 35 15.03 1.57 14.84
N GLU A 36 15.39 2.14 13.69
CA GLU A 36 16.52 3.05 13.56
C GLU A 36 16.06 4.38 12.94
N MET A 37 16.74 5.48 13.29
CA MET A 37 16.56 6.76 12.63
C MET A 37 16.85 6.61 11.13
N GLY A 38 15.95 7.07 10.27
CA GLY A 38 16.09 6.91 8.82
C GLY A 38 15.64 5.55 8.27
N ALA A 39 15.19 4.62 9.12
CA ALA A 39 14.62 3.36 8.67
C ALA A 39 13.36 3.59 7.81
N SER A 40 13.16 2.73 6.81
CA SER A 40 11.94 2.71 6.00
C SER A 40 10.97 1.67 6.55
N ILE A 41 9.77 2.12 6.92
CA ILE A 41 8.67 1.27 7.39
C ILE A 41 7.47 1.52 6.47
N MET A 42 6.80 0.45 6.06
CA MET A 42 5.59 0.55 5.24
C MET A 42 4.37 0.78 6.14
N HIS A 43 3.51 1.71 5.72
CA HIS A 43 2.29 2.12 6.41
C HIS A 43 1.11 2.02 5.47
N ALA A 44 0.30 0.97 5.63
CA ALA A 44 -0.80 0.65 4.72
C ALA A 44 -0.38 0.75 3.23
N GLY A 45 0.79 0.22 2.88
CA GLY A 45 1.30 0.27 1.50
C GLY A 45 2.16 1.48 1.16
N VAL A 46 2.35 2.46 2.07
CA VAL A 46 3.20 3.63 1.82
C VAL A 46 4.52 3.50 2.57
N CYS A 47 5.64 3.52 1.83
CA CYS A 47 6.97 3.59 2.42
C CYS A 47 7.21 4.99 3.00
N LEU A 48 7.46 5.07 4.31
CA LEU A 48 7.82 6.33 4.97
C LEU A 48 9.08 6.14 5.81
N THR A 49 9.81 7.25 5.98
CA THR A 49 11.07 7.27 6.72
C THR A 49 10.85 7.69 8.16
N VAL A 50 11.41 6.91 9.10
CA VAL A 50 11.41 7.23 10.53
C VAL A 50 12.25 8.48 10.80
N VAL A 51 11.64 9.47 11.44
CA VAL A 51 12.28 10.76 11.80
C VAL A 51 12.37 10.99 13.32
N ASP A 52 11.75 10.11 14.11
CA ASP A 52 11.83 10.10 15.58
C ASP A 52 11.28 8.76 16.09
N PHE A 53 11.70 8.30 17.27
CA PHE A 53 11.18 7.07 17.86
C PHE A 53 11.56 6.92 19.33
N GLY A 54 10.84 6.05 20.03
CA GLY A 54 11.14 5.72 21.42
C GLY A 54 10.34 4.51 21.92
N ALA A 55 10.67 4.05 23.13
CA ALA A 55 9.93 2.98 23.78
C ALA A 55 8.52 3.46 24.21
N ASP A 56 7.55 2.54 24.20
CA ASP A 56 6.18 2.78 24.67
C ASP A 56 5.61 1.50 25.30
N GLY A 57 5.67 1.41 26.63
CA GLY A 57 5.30 0.18 27.35
C GLY A 57 6.15 -1.01 26.91
N ASP A 58 5.49 -2.10 26.49
CA ASP A 58 6.13 -3.31 25.96
C ASP A 58 6.46 -3.21 24.46
N GLY A 59 6.09 -2.11 23.80
CA GLY A 59 6.34 -1.85 22.38
C GLY A 59 7.14 -0.57 22.15
N SER A 60 6.85 0.10 21.04
CA SER A 60 7.50 1.35 20.67
C SER A 60 6.56 2.31 19.96
N TRP A 61 6.99 3.56 19.87
CA TRP A 61 6.41 4.53 18.97
C TRP A 61 7.48 5.08 18.04
N PHE A 62 7.06 5.53 16.87
CA PHE A 62 7.92 6.24 15.94
C PHE A 62 7.14 7.28 15.15
N ALA A 63 7.83 8.30 14.66
CA ALA A 63 7.26 9.35 13.85
C ALA A 63 7.75 9.27 12.40
N VAL A 64 6.84 9.61 11.50
CA VAL A 64 7.09 9.71 10.06
C VAL A 64 6.46 10.99 9.52
N GLU A 65 6.96 11.47 8.38
CA GLU A 65 6.45 12.67 7.72
C GLU A 65 6.09 12.35 6.27
N ALA A 66 4.91 12.80 5.85
CA ALA A 66 4.40 12.64 4.50
C ALA A 66 4.36 14.01 3.80
N VAL A 67 4.88 14.05 2.58
CA VAL A 67 4.78 15.21 1.70
C VAL A 67 3.38 15.35 1.11
N PRO A 68 2.95 16.55 0.68
CA PRO A 68 1.63 16.76 0.09
C PRO A 68 1.29 15.82 -1.08
N GLU A 69 2.27 15.49 -1.91
CA GLU A 69 2.10 14.56 -3.03
C GLU A 69 1.66 13.16 -2.54
N THR A 70 2.38 12.60 -1.57
CA THR A 70 2.02 11.32 -0.93
C THR A 70 0.61 11.37 -0.35
N LEU A 71 0.24 12.45 0.34
CA LEU A 71 -1.10 12.61 0.92
C LEU A 71 -2.19 12.67 -0.15
N SER A 72 -1.90 13.26 -1.31
CA SER A 72 -2.87 13.38 -2.41
C SER A 72 -3.14 12.05 -3.13
N LEU A 73 -2.18 11.13 -3.10
CA LEU A 73 -2.24 9.84 -3.81
C LEU A 73 -2.61 8.66 -2.92
N THR A 74 -2.78 8.88 -1.62
CA THR A 74 -2.96 7.79 -0.64
C THR A 74 -4.08 8.10 0.36
N ILE A 75 -4.45 7.12 1.18
CA ILE A 75 -5.45 7.30 2.24
C ILE A 75 -4.91 8.03 3.48
N LEU A 76 -3.60 8.31 3.55
CA LEU A 76 -2.93 8.87 4.73
C LEU A 76 -3.52 10.20 5.18
N GLY A 77 -4.02 11.02 4.24
CA GLY A 77 -4.63 12.31 4.56
C GLY A 77 -5.87 12.22 5.44
N GLY A 78 -6.53 11.06 5.50
CA GLY A 78 -7.69 10.82 6.36
C GLY A 78 -7.34 10.26 7.75
N TRP A 79 -6.06 10.07 8.07
CA TRP A 79 -5.67 9.51 9.37
C TRP A 79 -5.75 10.54 10.49
N GLU A 80 -6.33 10.08 11.59
CA GLU A 80 -6.48 10.81 12.84
C GLU A 80 -5.99 9.94 14.01
N ALA A 81 -5.85 10.54 15.19
CA ALA A 81 -5.52 9.78 16.40
C ALA A 81 -6.54 8.63 16.61
N GLY A 82 -6.04 7.42 16.84
CA GLY A 82 -6.84 6.20 16.95
C GLY A 82 -7.02 5.42 15.65
N SER A 83 -6.61 5.94 14.49
CA SER A 83 -6.63 5.19 13.23
C SER A 83 -5.70 3.98 13.30
N ALA A 84 -6.18 2.80 12.88
CA ALA A 84 -5.36 1.60 12.75
C ALA A 84 -4.61 1.58 11.42
N VAL A 85 -3.37 1.08 11.42
CA VAL A 85 -2.50 1.05 10.22
C VAL A 85 -1.73 -0.26 10.13
N ASN A 86 -1.80 -0.93 8.97
CA ASN A 86 -0.94 -2.08 8.67
C ASN A 86 0.52 -1.62 8.59
N LEU A 87 1.41 -2.32 9.29
CA LEU A 87 2.84 -2.04 9.31
C LEU A 87 3.66 -3.23 8.80
N GLU A 88 4.76 -2.93 8.09
CA GLU A 88 5.81 -3.89 7.74
C GLU A 88 7.17 -3.19 7.76
N GLN A 89 8.17 -3.79 8.41
CA GLN A 89 9.55 -3.28 8.37
C GLN A 89 10.21 -3.63 7.03
N SER A 90 11.17 -2.82 6.57
CA SER A 90 11.89 -3.10 5.32
C SER A 90 12.61 -4.45 5.36
N LEU A 91 12.58 -5.15 4.23
CA LEU A 91 13.23 -6.43 4.03
C LEU A 91 14.76 -6.31 4.21
N LYS A 92 15.32 -7.18 5.05
CA LYS A 92 16.76 -7.35 5.28
C LYS A 92 17.31 -8.48 4.41
N LEU A 93 18.60 -8.42 4.09
CA LEU A 93 19.27 -9.50 3.35
C LEU A 93 19.14 -10.83 4.11
N GLY A 94 18.71 -11.88 3.40
CA GLY A 94 18.52 -13.21 3.97
C GLY A 94 17.17 -13.45 4.63
N GLN A 95 16.27 -12.46 4.66
CA GLN A 95 14.88 -12.68 5.05
C GLN A 95 14.06 -13.34 3.93
N GLU A 96 13.00 -14.04 4.32
CA GLU A 96 12.06 -14.67 3.41
C GLU A 96 11.23 -13.63 2.65
N LEU A 97 11.04 -13.83 1.35
CA LEU A 97 10.10 -13.08 0.52
C LEU A 97 8.83 -13.92 0.36
N GLY A 98 7.97 -13.92 1.38
CA GLY A 98 6.80 -14.81 1.43
C GLY A 98 5.57 -14.31 0.64
N GLY A 99 5.52 -13.00 0.32
CA GLY A 99 4.53 -12.42 -0.58
C GLY A 99 5.09 -12.19 -1.99
N HIS A 100 5.09 -10.94 -2.44
CA HIS A 100 5.74 -10.51 -3.69
C HIS A 100 6.57 -9.25 -3.44
N PHE A 101 7.28 -8.75 -4.45
CA PHE A 101 8.01 -7.48 -4.28
C PHE A 101 7.04 -6.32 -4.15
N VAL A 102 7.01 -5.72 -2.96
CA VAL A 102 6.28 -4.50 -2.66
C VAL A 102 7.30 -3.40 -2.36
N PHE A 103 7.12 -2.23 -2.96
CA PHE A 103 8.05 -1.10 -2.84
C PHE A 103 7.55 -0.06 -1.83
N GLY A 104 6.25 -0.08 -1.52
CA GLY A 104 5.59 0.93 -0.73
C GLY A 104 5.33 2.20 -1.54
N HIS A 105 5.18 2.06 -2.86
CA HIS A 105 4.96 3.13 -3.82
C HIS A 105 3.54 3.01 -4.37
N VAL A 106 2.58 3.47 -3.59
CA VAL A 106 1.15 3.41 -3.94
C VAL A 106 0.90 4.10 -5.28
N ASP A 107 0.26 3.37 -6.19
CA ASP A 107 -0.10 3.86 -7.53
C ASP A 107 -1.42 4.63 -7.53
N GLY A 108 -2.30 4.33 -6.57
CA GLY A 108 -3.55 5.06 -6.40
C GLY A 108 -4.44 4.53 -5.30
N VAL A 109 -5.60 5.14 -5.16
CA VAL A 109 -6.59 4.77 -4.15
C VAL A 109 -7.78 4.08 -4.80
N GLY A 110 -8.01 2.82 -4.42
CA GLY A 110 -9.18 2.06 -4.82
C GLY A 110 -10.37 2.26 -3.89
N GLU A 111 -11.55 1.87 -4.39
CA GLU A 111 -12.81 1.83 -3.64
C GLU A 111 -13.24 0.37 -3.45
N VAL A 112 -13.54 -0.02 -2.22
CA VAL A 112 -14.14 -1.33 -1.92
C VAL A 112 -15.60 -1.31 -2.34
N ILE A 113 -15.97 -2.19 -3.28
CA ILE A 113 -17.33 -2.29 -3.81
C ILE A 113 -18.17 -3.29 -3.02
N SER A 114 -17.58 -4.43 -2.63
CA SER A 114 -18.24 -5.42 -1.79
C SER A 114 -17.26 -6.18 -0.91
N VAL A 115 -17.77 -6.66 0.23
CA VAL A 115 -17.09 -7.57 1.15
C VAL A 115 -18.08 -8.68 1.48
N GLU A 116 -17.80 -9.90 1.05
CA GLU A 116 -18.73 -11.02 1.10
C GLU A 116 -18.07 -12.25 1.76
N PRO A 117 -18.70 -12.87 2.76
CA PRO A 117 -18.21 -14.14 3.31
C PRO A 117 -18.23 -15.24 2.24
N GLU A 118 -17.15 -16.02 2.16
CA GLU A 118 -17.02 -17.16 1.27
C GLU A 118 -16.42 -18.34 2.03
N GLY A 119 -17.29 -19.18 2.60
CA GLY A 119 -16.89 -20.23 3.52
C GLY A 119 -16.27 -19.64 4.79
N GLN A 120 -14.99 -19.92 5.03
CA GLN A 120 -14.22 -19.29 6.12
C GLN A 120 -13.41 -18.07 5.65
N SER A 121 -13.39 -17.79 4.34
CA SER A 121 -12.66 -16.67 3.76
C SER A 121 -13.58 -15.49 3.47
N TYR A 122 -13.01 -14.39 3.01
CA TYR A 122 -13.74 -13.20 2.60
C TYR A 122 -13.38 -12.85 1.16
N ARG A 123 -14.39 -12.67 0.31
CA ARG A 123 -14.27 -12.15 -1.04
C ARG A 123 -14.42 -10.63 -0.98
N ILE A 124 -13.41 -9.89 -1.46
CA ILE A 124 -13.49 -8.43 -1.59
C ILE A 124 -13.44 -8.06 -3.06
N THR A 125 -14.40 -7.24 -3.51
CA THR A 125 -14.36 -6.60 -4.84
C THR A 125 -13.88 -5.17 -4.69
N ILE A 126 -12.88 -4.77 -5.48
CA ILE A 126 -12.25 -3.45 -5.42
C ILE A 126 -12.27 -2.83 -6.80
N ARG A 127 -12.66 -1.55 -6.87
CA ARG A 127 -12.52 -0.70 -8.05
C ARG A 127 -11.22 0.08 -7.97
N PRO A 128 -10.23 -0.22 -8.83
CA PRO A 128 -9.04 0.60 -8.95
C PRO A 128 -9.32 1.87 -9.78
N PRO A 129 -8.45 2.90 -9.69
CA PRO A 129 -8.39 3.94 -10.70
C PRO A 129 -8.22 3.36 -12.12
N ALA A 130 -8.86 4.01 -13.11
CA ALA A 130 -8.98 3.46 -14.46
C ALA A 130 -7.64 3.31 -15.20
N ASP A 131 -6.68 4.18 -14.90
CA ASP A 131 -5.32 4.15 -15.45
C ASP A 131 -4.52 2.92 -15.00
N ILE A 132 -4.75 2.43 -13.78
CA ILE A 132 -4.06 1.27 -13.22
C ILE A 132 -4.86 -0.05 -13.26
N ALA A 133 -6.14 -0.01 -13.63
CA ALA A 133 -7.02 -1.19 -13.67
C ALA A 133 -6.42 -2.37 -14.49
N ARG A 134 -5.72 -2.06 -15.58
CA ARG A 134 -5.11 -3.05 -16.49
C ARG A 134 -4.04 -3.94 -15.86
N TYR A 135 -3.45 -3.52 -14.74
CA TYR A 135 -2.34 -4.23 -14.10
C TYR A 135 -2.80 -5.35 -13.17
N PHE A 136 -4.09 -5.38 -12.80
CA PHE A 136 -4.67 -6.41 -11.96
C PHE A 136 -5.13 -7.60 -12.81
N ALA A 137 -4.26 -8.59 -12.98
CA ALA A 137 -4.56 -9.80 -13.73
C ALA A 137 -5.01 -10.94 -12.80
N LYS A 138 -5.96 -11.77 -13.25
CA LYS A 138 -6.36 -13.00 -12.56
C LYS A 138 -5.14 -13.87 -12.27
N LYS A 139 -4.99 -14.33 -11.03
CA LYS A 139 -3.82 -15.04 -10.47
C LYS A 139 -2.52 -14.22 -10.38
N GLY A 140 -2.57 -12.91 -10.69
CA GLY A 140 -1.50 -11.98 -10.41
C GLY A 140 -1.47 -11.54 -8.94
N SER A 141 -0.49 -10.71 -8.61
CA SER A 141 -0.32 -10.12 -7.27
C SER A 141 -0.87 -8.70 -7.22
N ALA A 142 -1.33 -8.30 -6.05
CA ALA A 142 -1.70 -6.93 -5.72
C ALA A 142 -1.32 -6.62 -4.28
N ALA A 143 -0.85 -5.40 -4.01
CA ALA A 143 -0.70 -4.91 -2.65
C ALA A 143 -1.88 -3.98 -2.31
N ILE A 144 -2.71 -4.38 -1.33
CA ILE A 144 -3.88 -3.61 -0.86
C ILE A 144 -3.63 -3.20 0.58
N ASN A 145 -3.54 -1.91 0.86
CA ASN A 145 -3.10 -1.40 2.17
C ASN A 145 -1.82 -2.09 2.66
N GLY A 146 -0.88 -2.36 1.74
CA GLY A 146 0.37 -3.06 2.03
C GLY A 146 0.25 -4.56 2.24
N VAL A 147 -0.92 -5.16 2.08
CA VAL A 147 -1.11 -6.62 2.16
C VAL A 147 -0.96 -7.22 0.76
N SER A 148 0.02 -8.11 0.60
CA SER A 148 0.23 -8.91 -0.62
C SER A 148 -0.88 -9.94 -0.76
N LEU A 149 -1.63 -9.86 -1.85
CA LEU A 149 -2.78 -10.71 -2.12
C LEU A 149 -2.77 -11.22 -3.56
N THR A 150 -3.31 -12.43 -3.74
CA THR A 150 -3.57 -12.96 -5.09
C THR A 150 -4.90 -12.42 -5.60
N VAL A 151 -4.89 -11.87 -6.82
CA VAL A 151 -6.10 -11.50 -7.55
C VAL A 151 -6.86 -12.78 -7.91
N ALA A 152 -8.00 -12.98 -7.28
CA ALA A 152 -8.89 -14.13 -7.51
C ALA A 152 -9.57 -14.04 -8.88
N ASP A 153 -9.99 -12.84 -9.28
CA ASP A 153 -10.57 -12.56 -10.60
C ASP A 153 -10.34 -11.11 -11.03
N ALA A 154 -10.30 -10.90 -12.35
CA ALA A 154 -10.27 -9.58 -12.96
C ALA A 154 -11.55 -9.41 -13.78
N LEU A 155 -12.41 -8.47 -13.39
CA LEU A 155 -13.77 -8.34 -13.92
C LEU A 155 -13.81 -7.49 -15.20
N PRO A 156 -14.78 -7.73 -16.11
CA PRO A 156 -14.86 -7.00 -17.38
C PRO A 156 -15.02 -5.48 -17.26
N ASN A 157 -15.52 -4.99 -16.12
CA ASN A 157 -15.69 -3.56 -15.85
C ASN A 157 -14.44 -2.88 -15.28
N GLY A 158 -13.33 -3.61 -15.13
CA GLY A 158 -12.07 -3.09 -14.57
C GLY A 158 -11.92 -3.24 -13.06
N ASP A 159 -12.97 -3.67 -12.36
CA ASP A 159 -12.88 -4.05 -10.94
C ASP A 159 -12.11 -5.39 -10.83
N PHE A 160 -11.52 -5.67 -9.68
CA PHE A 160 -10.87 -6.95 -9.41
C PHE A 160 -11.27 -7.51 -8.05
N GLN A 161 -11.05 -8.80 -7.87
CA GLN A 161 -11.43 -9.51 -6.65
C GLN A 161 -10.24 -10.18 -6.00
N VAL A 162 -10.26 -10.23 -4.66
CA VAL A 162 -9.29 -10.99 -3.85
C VAL A 162 -10.01 -11.94 -2.90
N ALA A 163 -9.31 -12.98 -2.45
CA ALA A 163 -9.78 -13.87 -1.37
C ALA A 163 -8.88 -13.67 -0.16
N ILE A 164 -9.46 -13.35 1.00
CA ILE A 164 -8.72 -13.19 2.25
C ILE A 164 -9.00 -14.40 3.14
N ILE A 165 -7.94 -15.12 3.51
CA ILE A 165 -8.02 -16.23 4.47
C ILE A 165 -8.22 -15.70 5.90
N PRO A 166 -8.78 -16.49 6.84
CA PRO A 166 -9.04 -16.06 8.21
C PRO A 166 -7.84 -15.39 8.89
N HIS A 167 -6.66 -15.98 8.78
CA HIS A 167 -5.47 -15.44 9.45
C HIS A 167 -5.16 -14.01 8.99
N THR A 168 -5.07 -13.76 7.68
CA THR A 168 -4.80 -12.42 7.12
C THR A 168 -5.91 -11.44 7.46
N TRP A 169 -7.17 -11.89 7.47
CA TRP A 169 -8.30 -11.07 7.89
C TRP A 169 -8.11 -10.59 9.34
N ASP A 170 -7.81 -11.52 10.25
CA ASP A 170 -7.73 -11.26 11.67
C ASP A 170 -6.52 -10.41 12.07
N VAL A 171 -5.38 -10.52 11.37
CA VAL A 171 -4.13 -9.84 11.73
C VAL A 171 -3.85 -8.55 10.95
N THR A 172 -4.81 -8.08 10.14
CA THR A 172 -4.66 -6.83 9.36
C THR A 172 -5.88 -5.93 9.50
N THR A 173 -5.77 -4.69 9.03
CA THR A 173 -6.90 -3.75 8.96
C THR A 173 -7.92 -4.11 7.87
N LEU A 174 -7.69 -5.16 7.06
CA LEU A 174 -8.64 -5.57 6.03
C LEU A 174 -10.00 -5.97 6.61
N ARG A 175 -10.03 -6.45 7.87
CA ARG A 175 -11.27 -6.79 8.59
C ARG A 175 -12.22 -5.61 8.83
N GLU A 176 -11.71 -4.39 8.72
CA GLU A 176 -12.47 -3.15 8.96
C GLU A 176 -13.07 -2.60 7.66
N LEU A 177 -12.77 -3.22 6.52
CA LEU A 177 -13.27 -2.79 5.22
C LEU A 177 -14.76 -3.09 5.06
N GLN A 178 -15.46 -2.14 4.44
CA GLN A 178 -16.85 -2.22 4.06
C GLN A 178 -17.04 -1.57 2.69
N PRO A 179 -18.18 -1.76 2.01
CA PRO A 179 -18.49 -1.02 0.79
C PRO A 179 -18.31 0.50 0.99
N GLY A 180 -17.60 1.15 0.06
CA GLY A 180 -17.22 2.56 0.12
C GLY A 180 -15.90 2.85 0.84
N SER A 181 -15.29 1.87 1.53
CA SER A 181 -13.94 2.03 2.09
C SER A 181 -12.92 2.34 0.99
N ARG A 182 -11.98 3.24 1.30
CA ARG A 182 -10.85 3.57 0.43
C ARG A 182 -9.62 2.76 0.82
N VAL A 183 -8.87 2.28 -0.15
CA VAL A 183 -7.67 1.47 0.06
C VAL A 183 -6.51 1.94 -0.82
N ASN A 184 -5.30 1.94 -0.28
CA ASN A 184 -4.08 2.13 -1.06
C ASN A 184 -3.86 0.90 -1.94
N LEU A 185 -3.55 1.11 -3.21
CA LEU A 185 -3.23 0.07 -4.18
C LEU A 185 -1.82 0.27 -4.73
N GLU A 186 -1.00 -0.77 -4.66
CA GLU A 186 0.25 -0.88 -5.39
C GLU A 186 0.14 -2.06 -6.37
N ILE A 187 0.46 -1.80 -7.64
CA ILE A 187 0.46 -2.83 -8.69
C ILE A 187 1.73 -3.69 -8.57
N ASP A 188 1.67 -4.92 -9.06
CA ASP A 188 2.88 -5.74 -9.20
C ASP A 188 3.88 -5.06 -10.15
N MET A 189 5.11 -4.86 -9.67
CA MET A 189 6.20 -4.25 -10.44
C MET A 189 6.46 -5.00 -11.75
N LEU A 190 6.26 -6.32 -11.79
CA LEU A 190 6.40 -7.11 -13.02
C LEU A 190 5.39 -6.65 -14.08
N ALA A 191 4.15 -6.36 -13.69
CA ALA A 191 3.12 -5.88 -14.62
C ALA A 191 3.51 -4.52 -15.22
N ARG A 192 4.10 -3.62 -14.42
CA ARG A 192 4.62 -2.33 -14.88
C ARG A 192 5.71 -2.50 -15.94
N TYR A 193 6.70 -3.36 -15.68
CA TYR A 193 7.78 -3.59 -16.65
C TYR A 193 7.27 -4.29 -17.93
N VAL A 194 6.34 -5.24 -17.81
CA VAL A 194 5.71 -5.87 -18.98
C VAL A 194 5.00 -4.81 -19.83
N ALA A 195 4.15 -3.98 -19.22
CA ALA A 195 3.42 -2.93 -19.93
C ALA A 195 4.35 -1.91 -20.62
N ARG A 196 5.44 -1.53 -19.95
CA ARG A 196 6.50 -0.70 -20.54
C ARG A 196 7.16 -1.37 -21.75
N MET A 197 7.49 -2.66 -21.66
CA MET A 197 8.15 -3.40 -22.74
C MET A 197 7.26 -3.58 -23.97
N ILE A 198 5.95 -3.75 -23.79
CA ILE A 198 4.99 -3.90 -24.88
C ILE A 198 4.42 -2.56 -25.38
N GLY A 199 4.88 -1.44 -24.82
CA GLY A 199 4.55 -0.09 -25.27
C GLY A 199 3.18 0.44 -24.85
N VAL A 200 2.53 -0.17 -23.86
CA VAL A 200 1.21 0.28 -23.36
C VAL A 200 1.32 1.62 -22.62
N ASP A 201 2.44 1.87 -21.94
CA ASP A 201 2.76 3.13 -21.23
C ASP A 201 3.96 3.86 -21.83
N ALA A 202 4.33 3.53 -23.07
CA ALA A 202 5.33 4.31 -23.77
C ALA A 202 4.74 5.71 -24.04
N PRO A 203 5.44 6.81 -23.66
CA PRO A 203 5.10 8.11 -24.23
C PRO A 203 5.15 7.95 -25.74
N THR A 204 4.09 8.37 -26.43
CA THR A 204 4.15 8.53 -27.89
C THR A 204 5.40 9.36 -28.18
N PRO A 205 6.29 8.90 -29.08
CA PRO A 205 7.44 9.70 -29.48
C PRO A 205 6.92 11.09 -29.85
N HIS A 206 7.41 12.13 -29.16
CA HIS A 206 7.15 13.52 -29.53
C HIS A 206 7.29 13.65 -31.04
N ASP A 207 6.28 14.23 -31.70
CA ASP A 207 6.25 14.50 -33.13
C ASP A 207 7.61 15.08 -33.59
N ALA A 208 8.47 14.21 -34.12
CA ALA A 208 9.75 14.58 -34.72
C ALA A 208 9.54 15.10 -36.16
N GLU A 209 8.44 15.83 -36.37
CA GLU A 209 8.11 16.53 -37.61
C GLU A 209 7.98 18.03 -37.30
N GLY A 210 9.14 18.67 -37.10
CA GLY A 210 9.21 20.12 -36.85
C GLY A 210 10.54 20.75 -37.21
N ALA A 211 11.31 20.16 -38.13
CA ALA A 211 12.54 20.75 -38.64
C ALA A 211 12.85 20.30 -40.08
N LYS A 212 11.86 20.42 -40.96
CA LYS A 212 12.06 20.55 -42.42
C LYS A 212 11.00 21.49 -42.93
N ASP A 213 11.31 22.79 -42.89
CA ASP A 213 10.94 23.81 -43.88
C ASP A 213 11.19 25.19 -43.25
N GLY A 214 12.19 25.89 -43.80
CA GLY A 214 12.67 27.21 -43.37
C GLY A 214 14.09 27.46 -43.82
#